data_AF-A0A929SBR0-F1
#
_entry.id   AF-A0A929SBR0-F1
#
_cell.length_a   1.000
_cell.length_b   1.000
_cell.length_c   1.000
_cell.angle_alpha   90.00
_cell.angle_beta   90.00
_cell.angle_gamma   90.00
#
_symmetry.space_group_name_H-M   'P 1'
#
loop_
_entity.id
_entity.type
_entity.pdbx_description
1 polymer ?
#
loop_
_entity_poly.entity_id
_entity_poly.type
_entity_poly.pdbx_seq_one_letter_code
_entity_poly.pdbx_strand_id
1 'polypeptide(L)'
;MEKLEILVPNEGRKLKNLIMAVLKKGLCEDITVLNYAKSYTLQEKKLIKTEKKLISFHYSQGEEEKIITFIEQVSGRTRARG
;
A
#
# COMPACT_ATOMS: atom_id res chain seq x y z
N MET A 1 -8.89 -3.88 -16.89
CA MET A 1 -8.74 -3.69 -15.44
C MET A 1 -7.27 -3.87 -15.12
N GLU A 2 -6.66 -2.86 -14.51
CA GLU A 2 -5.24 -2.84 -14.16
C GLU A 2 -5.07 -3.09 -12.66
N LYS A 3 -3.84 -3.45 -12.25
CA LYS A 3 -3.52 -3.78 -10.87
C LYS A 3 -2.21 -3.12 -10.45
N LEU A 4 -2.25 -2.41 -9.32
CA LEU A 4 -1.08 -1.82 -8.66
C LEU A 4 -0.89 -2.55 -7.34
N GLU A 5 0.33 -3.01 -7.09
CA GLU A 5 0.68 -3.74 -5.88
C GLU A 5 1.71 -3.00 -5.05
N ILE A 6 1.41 -2.83 -3.77
CA ILE A 6 2.36 -2.25 -2.81
C ILE A 6 2.55 -3.14 -1.59
N LEU A 7 3.77 -3.16 -1.08
CA LEU A 7 4.12 -3.83 0.17
C LEU A 7 4.24 -2.82 1.29
N VAL A 8 3.36 -2.92 2.28
CA VAL A 8 3.36 -2.02 3.45
C VAL A 8 3.72 -2.77 4.73
N PRO A 9 4.30 -2.08 5.74
CA PRO A 9 4.40 -2.63 7.09
C PRO A 9 3.03 -3.03 7.64
N ASN A 10 3.00 -3.97 8.59
CA ASN A 10 1.78 -4.38 9.25
C ASN A 10 1.29 -3.33 10.27
N GLU A 11 0.83 -2.18 9.79
CA GLU A 11 0.26 -1.10 10.61
C GLU A 11 -1.25 -1.01 10.39
N GLY A 12 -2.00 -1.87 11.08
CA GLY A 12 -3.44 -2.07 10.82
C GLY A 12 -4.29 -0.80 10.76
N ARG A 13 -4.06 0.16 11.67
CA ARG A 13 -4.85 1.42 11.70
C ARG A 13 -4.56 2.33 10.50
N LYS A 14 -3.29 2.53 10.15
CA LYS A 14 -2.91 3.38 9.01
C LYS A 14 -3.35 2.75 7.69
N LEU A 15 -3.18 1.43 7.58
CA LEU A 15 -3.60 0.66 6.42
C LEU A 15 -5.11 0.78 6.17
N LYS A 16 -5.93 0.56 7.21
CA LYS A 16 -7.39 0.72 7.11
C LYS A 16 -7.78 2.12 6.63
N ASN A 17 -7.14 3.15 7.16
CA ASN A 17 -7.42 4.54 6.77
C ASN A 17 -7.05 4.82 5.31
N LEU A 18 -5.91 4.30 4.84
CA LEU A 18 -5.49 4.43 3.45
C LEU A 18 -6.48 3.75 2.49
N ILE A 19 -6.84 2.50 2.77
CA ILE A 19 -7.81 1.72 1.96
C ILE A 19 -9.14 2.47 1.86
N MET A 20 -9.66 2.94 3.01
CA MET A 20 -10.91 3.71 3.02
C MET A 20 -10.80 5.01 2.24
N ALA A 21 -9.67 5.72 2.33
CA ALA A 21 -9.48 6.99 1.66
C ALA A 21 -9.42 6.82 0.13
N VAL A 22 -8.74 5.78 -0.36
CA VAL A 22 -8.65 5.45 -1.79
C VAL A 22 -10.02 5.07 -2.36
N LEU A 23 -10.75 4.17 -1.69
CA LEU A 23 -12.08 3.74 -2.12
C LEU A 23 -13.09 4.89 -2.10
N LYS A 24 -13.11 5.71 -1.04
CA LYS A 24 -14.02 6.87 -0.95
C LYS A 24 -13.77 7.92 -2.03
N LYS A 25 -12.55 7.98 -2.57
CA LYS A 25 -12.21 8.91 -3.65
C LYS A 25 -12.55 8.35 -5.04
N GLY A 26 -13.01 7.10 -5.13
CA GLY A 26 -13.38 6.45 -6.39
C GLY A 26 -12.19 6.16 -7.30
N LEU A 27 -10.98 6.08 -6.75
CA LEU A 27 -9.76 5.82 -7.52
C LEU A 27 -9.59 4.34 -7.89
N CYS A 28 -10.31 3.45 -7.21
CA CYS A 28 -10.25 2.01 -7.44
C CYS A 28 -11.67 1.44 -7.31
N GLU A 29 -11.93 0.35 -8.04
CA GLU A 29 -13.18 -0.39 -7.98
C GLU A 29 -13.18 -1.31 -6.75
N ASP A 30 -12.05 -1.96 -6.48
CA ASP A 30 -11.83 -2.75 -5.28
C ASP A 30 -10.37 -2.75 -4.83
N ILE A 31 -10.16 -3.24 -3.61
CA ILE A 31 -8.83 -3.42 -3.01
C ILE A 31 -8.79 -4.79 -2.33
N THR A 32 -7.78 -5.59 -2.66
CA THR A 32 -7.49 -6.86 -1.99
C THR A 32 -6.29 -6.71 -1.06
N VAL A 33 -6.39 -7.27 0.16
CA VAL A 33 -5.31 -7.27 1.14
C VAL A 33 -4.91 -8.69 1.48
N LEU A 34 -3.67 -9.06 1.14
CA LEU A 34 -3.08 -10.31 1.57
C LEU A 34 -2.29 -10.07 2.87
N ASN A 35 -2.77 -10.69 3.94
CA ASN A 35 -2.07 -10.69 5.22
C ASN A 35 -0.90 -11.69 5.16
N TYR A 36 0.22 -11.35 5.81
CA TYR A 36 1.42 -12.20 5.95
C TYR A 36 2.24 -12.45 4.68
N ALA A 37 2.70 -11.39 4.01
CA ALA A 37 3.79 -11.49 3.04
C ALA A 37 5.15 -11.51 3.78
N LYS A 38 5.95 -12.56 3.60
CA LYS A 38 7.33 -12.62 4.12
C LYS A 38 8.29 -12.15 3.03
N SER A 39 9.04 -11.10 3.31
CA SER A 39 10.10 -10.60 2.43
C SER A 39 11.46 -10.94 3.03
N TYR A 40 12.31 -11.55 2.22
CA TYR A 40 13.68 -11.89 2.56
C TYR A 40 14.60 -10.97 1.75
N THR A 41 15.46 -10.22 2.43
CA THR A 41 16.45 -9.34 1.80
C THR A 41 17.84 -9.68 2.30
N LEU A 42 18.84 -9.56 1.42
CA LEU A 42 20.24 -9.71 1.79
C LEU A 42 20.84 -8.33 2.05
N GLN A 43 21.28 -8.07 3.28
CA GLN A 43 21.99 -6.83 3.64
C GLN A 43 23.25 -7.19 4.40
N GLU A 44 24.41 -6.67 3.96
CA GLU A 44 25.70 -6.92 4.62
C GLU A 44 25.98 -8.42 4.89
N LYS A 45 25.66 -9.29 3.92
CA LYS A 45 25.76 -10.76 4.02
C LYS A 45 24.85 -11.40 5.07
N LYS A 46 23.93 -10.65 5.68
CA LYS A 46 22.90 -11.17 6.59
C LYS A 46 21.56 -11.28 5.86
N LEU A 47 20.88 -12.40 6.09
CA LEU A 47 19.51 -12.59 5.64
C LEU A 47 18.56 -11.90 6.62
N ILE A 48 17.88 -10.85 6.16
CA ILE A 48 16.87 -10.14 6.92
C ILE A 48 15.50 -10.62 6.46
N LYS A 49 14.67 -11.01 7.42
CA LYS A 49 13.27 -11.40 7.18
C LYS A 49 12.36 -10.31 7.73
N THR A 50 11.43 -9.83 6.91
CA THR A 50 10.40 -8.87 7.33
C THR A 50 9.02 -9.38 6.97
N GLU A 51 8.04 -9.10 7.83
CA GLU A 51 6.64 -9.38 7.56
C GLU A 51 5.95 -8.10 7.08
N LYS A 52 5.25 -8.21 5.97
CA LYS A 52 4.55 -7.12 5.28
C LYS A 52 3.13 -7.56 4.92
N LYS A 53 2.33 -6.59 4.51
CA LYS A 53 1.05 -6.83 3.85
C LYS A 53 1.17 -6.42 2.40
N LEU A 54 0.63 -7.25 1.52
CA LEU A 54 0.48 -6.91 0.11
C LEU A 54 -0.91 -6.32 -0.07
N ILE A 55 -0.97 -5.13 -0.68
CA ILE A 55 -2.21 -4.49 -1.06
C ILE A 55 -2.24 -4.44 -2.58
N SER A 56 -3.32 -4.94 -3.15
CA SER A 56 -3.59 -4.91 -4.59
C SER A 56 -4.76 -3.97 -4.83
N PHE A 57 -4.51 -2.89 -5.57
CA PHE A 57 -5.53 -1.94 -6.01
C PHE A 57 -5.97 -2.30 -7.42
N HIS A 58 -7.26 -2.51 -7.65
CA HIS A 58 -7.81 -2.77 -8.97
C HIS A 58 -8.52 -1.52 -9.48
N TYR A 59 -8.09 -1.03 -10.65
CA TYR A 59 -8.53 0.25 -11.19
C TYR A 59 -8.74 0.20 -12.70
N SER A 60 -9.47 1.21 -13.18
CA SER A 60 -9.69 1.44 -14.61
C SER A 60 -8.45 2.07 -15.25
N GLN A 61 -8.21 1.78 -16.52
CA GLN A 61 -7.00 2.19 -17.22
C GLN A 61 -6.72 3.71 -17.12
N GLY A 62 -5.48 4.07 -16.81
CA GLY A 62 -5.04 5.48 -16.72
C GLY A 62 -5.19 6.15 -15.34
N GLU A 63 -5.66 5.42 -14.33
CA GLU A 63 -5.78 5.95 -12.95
C GLU A 63 -4.54 5.68 -12.08
N GLU A 64 -3.55 4.93 -12.57
CA GLU A 64 -2.38 4.49 -11.81
C GLU A 64 -1.63 5.64 -11.12
N GLU A 65 -1.29 6.68 -11.89
CA GLU A 65 -0.50 7.80 -11.38
C GLU A 65 -1.26 8.63 -10.33
N LYS A 66 -2.59 8.73 -10.46
CA LYS A 66 -3.47 9.37 -9.46
C LYS A 66 -3.49 8.57 -8.17
N ILE A 67 -3.52 7.24 -8.26
CA ILE A 67 -3.46 6.35 -7.09
C ILE A 67 -2.12 6.49 -6.39
N ILE A 68 -1.01 6.44 -7.12
CA ILE A 68 0.36 6.61 -6.58
C ILE A 68 0.47 7.96 -5.85
N THR A 69 0.11 9.06 -6.53
CA THR A 69 0.16 10.41 -5.97
C THR A 69 -0.67 10.53 -4.69
N PHE A 70 -1.85 9.92 -4.68
CA PHE A 70 -2.72 9.95 -3.50
C PHE A 70 -2.16 9.14 -2.33
N ILE A 71 -1.60 7.95 -2.59
CA ILE A 71 -0.94 7.12 -1.58
C ILE A 71 0.23 7.90 -0.95
N GLU A 72 1.05 8.56 -1.75
CA GLU A 72 2.17 9.37 -1.27
C GLU A 72 1.70 10.54 -0.38
N GLN A 73 0.65 11.26 -0.79
CA GLN A 73 0.08 12.35 0.00
C GLN A 73 -0.44 11.87 1.37
N VAL A 74 -1.17 10.76 1.39
CA VAL A 74 -1.73 10.20 2.63
C VAL A 74 -0.61 9.66 3.52
N SER A 75 0.38 8.98 2.94
CA SER A 75 1.51 8.39 3.66
C SER A 75 2.44 9.46 4.24
N GLY A 76 2.77 10.50 3.47
CA GLY A 76 3.61 11.62 3.89
C GLY A 76 2.97 12.50 4.96
N ARG A 77 1.65 12.73 4.89
CA ARG A 77 0.89 13.44 5.95
C ARG A 77 0.94 12.74 7.31
N THR A 78 1.19 11.43 7.34
CA THR A 78 1.33 10.69 8.60
C THR A 78 2.63 10.98 9.35
N ARG A 79 3.64 11.60 8.72
CA ARG A 79 4.88 12.03 9.40
C ARG A 79 4.81 13.44 9.98
N ALA A 80 3.86 14.27 9.55
CA ALA A 80 3.77 15.69 9.95
C ALA A 80 2.95 15.94 11.23
N ARG A 81 2.56 14.88 11.95
CA ARG A 81 1.92 14.97 13.27
C ARG A 81 2.61 14.00 14.22
N GLY A 82 3.81 14.38 14.64
CA GLY A 82 4.60 13.77 15.70
C GLY A 82 5.44 14.86 16.35
#